data_AF-A0A077FL03-F1
#
_entry.id   AF-A0A077FL03-F1
#
_cell.length_a   1.000
_cell.length_b   1.000
_cell.length_c   1.000
_cell.angle_alpha   90.00
_cell.angle_beta   90.00
_cell.angle_gamma   90.00
#
_symmetry.space_group_name_H-M   'P 1'
#
loop_
_entity.id
_entity.type
_entity.pdbx_description
1 polymer ?
#
loop_
_entity_poly.entity_id
_entity_poly.type
_entity_poly.pdbx_seq_one_letter_code
_entity_poly.pdbx_strand_id
1 'polypeptide(L)'
;MSSYLQQQIKERMEAKSLSTNALEKKAGLNKSAVRNILKGFSKNPSVEILSAIAAALDCTLNDLVQISYANAGLNKLTPETSDKETYIWQEQLYLEAVKVISELVKSKNLHLNQITSLINEVYKYSISKNSNLIDRDFCKWLINKNF
;
A
#
# COMPACT_ATOMS: atom_id res chain seq x y z
N MET A 1 -11.74 17.17 10.00
CA MET A 1 -11.54 15.70 9.98
C MET A 1 -10.22 15.39 10.66
N SER A 2 -10.20 14.43 11.57
CA SER A 2 -8.96 13.93 12.19
C SER A 2 -8.27 12.99 11.20
N SER A 3 -6.96 13.10 11.01
CA SER A 3 -6.21 12.14 10.21
C SER A 3 -6.15 10.77 10.92
N TYR A 4 -5.95 9.70 10.15
CA TYR A 4 -5.78 8.34 10.69
C TYR A 4 -4.71 8.30 11.79
N LEU A 5 -3.57 8.95 11.54
CA LEU A 5 -2.48 9.07 12.51
C LEU A 5 -2.94 9.72 13.84
N GLN A 6 -3.72 10.80 13.76
CA GLN A 6 -4.23 11.47 14.96
C GLN A 6 -5.18 10.57 15.77
N GLN A 7 -6.01 9.78 15.07
CA GLN A 7 -6.92 8.84 15.72
C GLN A 7 -6.15 7.71 16.40
N GLN A 8 -5.21 7.08 15.70
CA GLN A 8 -4.41 5.97 16.24
C GLN A 8 -3.56 6.37 17.46
N ILE A 9 -3.03 7.61 17.48
CA ILE A 9 -2.33 8.14 18.64
C ILE A 9 -3.30 8.35 19.82
N LYS A 10 -4.48 8.94 19.59
CA LYS A 10 -5.47 9.19 20.64
C LYS A 10 -5.97 7.90 21.29
N GLU A 11 -6.39 6.93 20.49
CA GLU A 11 -6.92 5.65 20.98
C GLU A 11 -5.90 4.92 21.86
N ARG A 12 -4.62 4.92 21.48
CA ARG A 12 -3.55 4.27 22.27
C ARG A 12 -3.16 5.06 23.50
N MET A 13 -3.22 6.39 23.45
CA MET A 13 -3.03 7.23 24.64
C MET A 13 -4.12 6.97 25.67
N GLU A 14 -5.38 6.89 25.22
CA GLU A 14 -6.54 6.59 26.08
C GLU A 14 -6.42 5.20 26.69
N ALA A 15 -6.09 4.18 25.88
CA ALA A 15 -5.88 2.81 26.36
C ALA A 15 -4.77 2.69 27.43
N LYS A 16 -3.79 3.59 27.41
CA LYS A 16 -2.66 3.62 28.35
C LYS A 16 -2.79 4.70 29.43
N SER A 17 -3.90 5.43 29.47
CA SER A 17 -4.11 6.57 30.38
C SER A 17 -2.93 7.58 30.34
N LEU A 18 -2.34 7.77 29.16
CA LEU A 18 -1.21 8.68 28.95
C LEU A 18 -1.71 10.06 28.51
N SER A 19 -1.26 11.10 29.22
CA SER A 19 -1.44 12.50 28.76
C SER A 19 -0.47 12.84 27.64
N THR A 20 -0.75 13.89 26.86
CA THR A 20 0.14 14.35 25.78
C THR A 20 1.56 14.64 26.28
N ASN A 21 1.66 15.27 27.45
CA ASN A 21 2.95 15.60 28.06
C ASN A 21 3.69 14.36 28.56
N ALA A 22 2.95 13.38 29.10
CA ALA A 22 3.53 12.11 29.53
C ALA A 22 4.07 11.33 28.31
N LEU A 23 3.33 11.33 27.20
CA LEU A 23 3.77 10.70 25.96
C LEU A 23 5.00 11.39 25.37
N GLU A 24 5.03 12.72 25.30
CA GLU A 24 6.20 13.47 24.82
C GLU A 24 7.45 13.17 25.66
N LYS A 25 7.31 13.10 26.99
CA LYS A 25 8.39 12.76 27.89
C LYS A 25 8.85 11.30 27.72
N LYS A 26 7.92 10.36 27.57
CA LYS A 26 8.22 8.94 27.35
C LYS A 26 8.88 8.70 25.99
N ALA A 27 8.50 9.45 24.97
CA ALA A 27 9.04 9.37 23.62
C ALA A 27 10.36 10.16 23.43
N GLY A 28 10.82 10.91 24.44
CA GLY A 28 12.01 11.76 24.32
C GLY A 28 11.86 12.90 23.31
N LEU A 29 10.64 13.36 23.08
CA LEU A 29 10.33 14.36 22.06
C LEU A 29 10.27 15.78 22.65
N ASN A 30 10.49 16.76 21.77
CA ASN A 30 10.32 18.17 22.11
C ASN A 30 8.89 18.45 22.60
N LYS A 31 8.79 19.35 23.59
CA LYS A 31 7.50 19.82 24.12
C LYS A 31 6.66 20.35 22.96
N SER A 32 5.42 19.86 22.86
CA SER A 32 4.44 20.16 21.80
C SER A 32 4.57 19.35 20.50
N ALA A 33 5.51 18.42 20.34
CA ALA A 33 5.59 17.60 19.13
C ALA A 33 4.32 16.77 18.90
N VAL A 34 3.89 16.02 19.91
CA VAL A 34 2.66 15.22 19.88
C VAL A 34 1.45 16.14 19.82
N ARG A 35 1.46 17.23 20.60
CA ARG A 35 0.38 18.23 20.59
C ARG A 35 0.14 18.82 19.19
N ASN A 36 1.21 19.12 18.46
CA ASN A 36 1.13 19.71 17.12
C ASN A 36 0.62 18.70 16.09
N ILE A 37 0.97 17.42 16.22
CA ILE A 37 0.39 16.33 15.42
C ILE A 37 -1.10 16.22 15.71
N LEU A 38 -1.50 16.14 16.98
CA LEU A 38 -2.91 15.99 17.39
C LEU A 38 -3.80 17.17 17.00
N LYS A 39 -3.24 18.39 16.96
CA LYS A 39 -3.93 19.60 16.50
C LYS A 39 -3.92 19.79 14.97
N GLY A 40 -3.12 18.99 14.25
CA GLY A 40 -3.00 19.08 12.79
C GLY A 40 -2.08 20.19 12.28
N PHE A 41 -1.30 20.83 13.16
CA PHE A 41 -0.24 21.76 12.78
C PHE A 41 0.93 21.02 12.11
N SER A 42 1.20 19.79 12.55
CA SER A 42 2.16 18.90 11.89
C SER A 42 1.39 17.90 11.03
N LYS A 43 1.39 18.13 9.71
CA LYS A 43 0.72 17.26 8.73
C LYS A 43 1.59 16.05 8.35
N ASN A 44 2.91 16.26 8.27
CA ASN A 44 3.91 15.26 7.90
C ASN A 44 5.06 15.25 8.95
N PRO A 45 4.85 14.65 10.14
CA PRO A 45 5.94 14.44 11.09
C PRO A 45 7.01 13.51 10.50
N SER A 46 8.27 13.68 10.91
CA SER A 46 9.36 12.84 10.44
C SER A 46 9.21 11.39 10.93
N VAL A 47 9.82 10.46 10.20
CA VAL A 47 9.83 9.02 10.56
C VAL A 47 10.43 8.83 11.95
N GLU A 48 11.45 9.60 12.32
CA GLU A 48 12.05 9.57 13.66
C GLU A 48 11.03 9.89 14.77
N ILE A 49 10.24 10.96 14.57
CA ILE A 49 9.20 11.36 15.53
C ILE A 49 8.13 10.26 15.62
N LEU A 50 7.70 9.71 14.49
CA LEU A 50 6.69 8.66 14.45
C LEU A 50 7.16 7.36 15.12
N SER A 51 8.41 6.95 14.87
CA SER A 51 9.02 5.79 15.51
C SER A 51 9.17 5.97 17.02
N ALA A 52 9.55 7.16 17.48
CA ALA A 52 9.63 7.48 18.90
C ALA A 52 8.26 7.41 19.60
N ILE A 53 7.21 7.91 18.94
CA ILE A 53 5.83 7.80 19.44
C ILE A 53 5.39 6.34 19.49
N ALA A 54 5.68 5.56 18.45
CA ALA A 54 5.34 4.13 18.39
C ALA A 54 6.00 3.35 19.53
N ALA A 55 7.30 3.56 19.75
CA ALA A 55 8.04 2.96 20.86
C ALA A 55 7.44 3.35 22.22
N ALA A 56 7.09 4.62 22.43
CA ALA A 56 6.49 5.07 23.68
C ALA A 56 5.07 4.52 23.91
N LEU A 57 4.34 4.23 22.84
CA LEU A 57 3.01 3.61 22.86
C LEU A 57 3.08 2.07 22.78
N ASP A 58 4.27 1.47 22.84
CA ASP A 58 4.53 0.03 22.67
C ASP A 58 3.78 -0.57 21.48
N CYS A 59 3.77 0.15 20.36
CA CYS A 59 3.22 -0.31 19.08
C CYS A 59 4.25 -0.15 17.96
N THR A 60 3.96 -0.72 16.80
CA THR A 60 4.84 -0.54 15.64
C THR A 60 4.51 0.75 14.91
N LEU A 61 5.47 1.26 14.12
CA LEU A 61 5.23 2.41 13.25
C LEU A 61 4.03 2.16 12.31
N ASN A 62 3.92 0.94 11.80
CA ASN A 62 2.85 0.47 10.91
C ASN A 62 1.46 0.52 11.55
N ASP A 63 1.38 0.50 12.89
CA ASP A 63 0.11 0.59 13.62
C ASP A 63 -0.35 2.04 13.79
N LEU A 64 0.58 3.01 13.66
CA LEU A 64 0.28 4.44 13.77
C LEU A 64 0.00 5.09 12.41
N VAL A 65 0.71 4.65 11.38
CA VAL A 65 0.54 5.15 10.02
C VAL A 65 -0.24 4.16 9.19
N GLN A 66 -1.16 4.67 8.36
CA GLN A 66 -1.75 3.88 7.30
C GLN A 66 -0.68 3.68 6.23
N ILE A 67 0.21 2.72 6.45
CA ILE A 67 1.09 2.24 5.39
C ILE A 67 0.19 1.46 4.45
N SER A 68 -0.26 2.14 3.41
CA SER A 68 -0.74 1.47 2.22
C SER A 68 0.43 0.68 1.68
N TYR A 69 0.53 -0.60 2.05
CA TYR A 69 1.40 -1.59 1.44
C TYR A 69 0.95 -1.91 -0.01
N ALA A 70 0.46 -0.90 -0.73
CA ALA A 70 0.13 -1.02 -2.15
C ALA A 70 1.34 -1.48 -2.98
N ASN A 71 2.57 -1.35 -2.45
CA ASN A 71 3.80 -1.73 -3.13
C ASN A 71 4.71 -2.72 -2.38
N ALA A 72 4.30 -3.33 -1.27
CA ALA A 72 5.06 -4.44 -0.67
C ALA A 72 4.12 -5.63 -0.48
N GLY A 73 4.21 -6.57 -1.42
CA GLY A 73 3.32 -7.72 -1.58
C GLY A 73 3.33 -8.72 -0.42
N LEU A 74 2.74 -8.34 0.72
CA LEU A 74 2.34 -9.26 1.77
C LEU A 74 0.85 -9.05 2.08
N ASN A 75 0.05 -9.99 1.57
CA ASN A 75 -1.39 -10.09 1.78
C ASN A 75 -1.73 -10.13 3.28
N LYS A 76 -2.36 -9.06 3.79
CA LYS A 76 -3.40 -9.22 4.81
C LYS A 76 -4.74 -9.28 4.09
N LEU A 77 -5.35 -10.46 4.12
CA LEU A 77 -6.78 -10.67 3.86
C LEU A 77 -7.55 -10.01 5.02
N THR A 78 -7.76 -8.71 4.94
CA THR A 78 -8.88 -8.07 5.64
C THR A 78 -9.87 -7.62 4.57
N PRO A 79 -11.12 -8.09 4.64
CA PRO A 79 -12.18 -7.43 3.91
C PRO A 79 -12.38 -6.10 4.62
N GLU A 80 -12.10 -4.99 3.94
CA GLU A 80 -12.99 -3.82 3.92
C GLU A 80 -12.34 -2.61 3.24
N THR A 81 -13.04 -2.14 2.21
CA THR A 81 -13.05 -0.77 1.69
C THR A 81 -11.82 -0.24 0.96
N SER A 82 -11.56 -0.83 -0.20
CA SER A 82 -11.54 -0.06 -1.46
C SER A 82 -12.05 -1.00 -2.54
N ASP A 83 -12.50 -0.49 -3.68
CA ASP A 83 -12.96 -1.28 -4.83
C ASP A 83 -11.88 -2.26 -5.34
N LYS A 84 -11.63 -3.33 -4.58
CA LYS A 84 -10.91 -4.49 -5.05
C LYS A 84 -11.90 -5.17 -5.95
N GLU A 85 -11.77 -4.93 -7.24
CA GLU A 85 -12.34 -5.79 -8.26
C GLU A 85 -11.87 -7.21 -7.94
N THR A 86 -12.68 -7.94 -7.17
CA THR A 86 -12.49 -9.35 -6.88
C THR A 86 -12.92 -10.08 -8.13
N TYR A 87 -12.00 -10.12 -9.09
CA TYR A 87 -12.17 -10.91 -10.28
C TYR A 87 -12.15 -12.38 -9.89
N ILE A 88 -13.17 -13.11 -10.34
CA ILE A 88 -13.12 -14.58 -10.30
C ILE A 88 -11.93 -15.00 -11.16
N TRP A 89 -11.06 -15.84 -10.60
CA TRP A 89 -9.89 -16.31 -11.33
C TRP A 89 -10.31 -17.13 -12.55
N GLN A 90 -9.86 -16.71 -13.73
CA GLN A 90 -10.09 -17.38 -15.00
C GLN A 90 -8.77 -17.98 -15.47
N GLU A 91 -8.60 -19.28 -15.22
CA GLU A 91 -7.37 -20.02 -15.52
C GLU A 91 -6.91 -19.85 -16.97
N GLN A 92 -7.82 -20.06 -17.94
CA GLN A 92 -7.50 -19.99 -19.36
C GLN A 92 -6.99 -18.61 -19.79
N LEU A 93 -7.65 -17.55 -19.32
CA LEU A 93 -7.28 -16.17 -19.65
C LEU A 93 -5.92 -15.80 -19.04
N TYR A 94 -5.65 -16.27 -17.82
CA TYR A 94 -4.35 -16.07 -17.18
C TYR A 94 -3.23 -16.77 -17.93
N LEU A 95 -3.43 -18.05 -18.31
CA LEU A 95 -2.46 -18.81 -19.10
C LEU A 95 -2.21 -18.16 -20.47
N GLU A 96 -3.25 -17.64 -21.12
CA GLU A 96 -3.12 -16.90 -22.37
C GLU A 96 -2.29 -15.62 -22.18
N ALA A 97 -2.55 -14.84 -21.12
CA ALA A 97 -1.78 -13.64 -20.80
C ALA A 97 -0.29 -13.97 -20.59
N VAL A 98 0.02 -15.02 -19.84
CA VAL A 98 1.40 -15.51 -19.65
C VAL A 98 2.05 -15.84 -20.99
N LYS A 99 1.35 -16.60 -21.84
CA LYS A 99 1.85 -16.98 -23.17
C LYS A 99 2.14 -15.77 -24.04
N VAL A 100 1.19 -14.84 -24.18
CA VAL A 100 1.34 -13.64 -25.02
C VAL A 100 2.47 -12.75 -24.52
N ILE A 101 2.54 -12.47 -23.21
CA ILE A 101 3.63 -11.67 -22.64
C ILE A 101 4.97 -12.37 -22.86
N SER A 102 5.06 -13.68 -22.61
CA SER A 102 6.29 -14.45 -22.81
C SER A 102 6.78 -14.40 -24.26
N GLU A 103 5.88 -14.38 -25.25
CA GLU A 103 6.20 -14.25 -26.67
C GLU A 103 6.76 -12.85 -27.00
N LEU A 104 6.14 -11.80 -26.45
CA LEU A 104 6.47 -10.41 -26.77
C LEU A 104 7.75 -9.91 -26.10
N VAL A 105 8.13 -10.48 -24.95
CA VAL A 105 9.30 -10.05 -24.17
C VAL A 105 10.53 -10.93 -24.36
N LYS A 106 10.50 -11.97 -25.22
CA LYS A 106 11.64 -12.89 -25.45
C LYS A 106 12.97 -12.21 -25.72
N SER A 107 12.94 -11.04 -26.37
CA SER A 107 14.12 -10.26 -26.74
C SER A 107 14.46 -9.14 -25.75
N LYS A 108 13.68 -8.94 -24.68
CA LYS A 108 13.89 -7.90 -23.67
C LYS A 108 14.45 -8.52 -22.38
N ASN A 109 15.42 -7.85 -21.76
CA ASN A 109 15.99 -8.28 -20.48
C ASN A 109 15.16 -7.73 -19.31
N LEU A 110 14.05 -8.40 -19.00
CA LEU A 110 13.13 -8.01 -17.93
C LEU A 110 13.32 -8.89 -16.69
N HIS A 111 13.23 -8.28 -15.52
CA HIS A 111 13.20 -8.99 -14.25
C HIS A 111 11.84 -9.66 -14.00
N LEU A 112 11.81 -10.72 -13.19
CA LEU A 112 10.60 -11.47 -12.85
C LEU A 112 9.44 -10.57 -12.43
N ASN A 113 9.69 -9.61 -11.54
CA ASN A 113 8.66 -8.70 -11.02
C ASN A 113 8.00 -7.86 -12.14
N GLN A 114 8.79 -7.47 -13.16
CA GLN A 114 8.28 -6.70 -14.30
C GLN A 114 7.39 -7.58 -15.19
N ILE A 115 7.81 -8.83 -15.43
CA ILE A 115 7.02 -9.81 -16.18
C ILE A 115 5.70 -10.10 -15.46
N THR A 116 5.74 -10.33 -14.15
CA THR A 116 4.54 -10.57 -13.34
C THR A 116 3.60 -9.35 -13.34
N SER A 117 4.13 -8.13 -13.30
CA SER A 117 3.29 -6.91 -13.41
C SER A 117 2.58 -6.84 -14.75
N LEU A 118 3.30 -7.07 -15.86
CA LEU A 118 2.72 -7.07 -17.20
C LEU A 118 1.60 -8.11 -17.35
N ILE A 119 1.83 -9.34 -16.87
CA ILE A 119 0.82 -10.40 -16.91
C ILE A 119 -0.43 -9.99 -16.12
N ASN A 120 -0.24 -9.44 -14.91
CA ASN A 120 -1.36 -9.00 -14.07
C ASN A 120 -2.15 -7.86 -14.70
N GLU A 121 -1.48 -6.88 -15.31
CA GLU A 121 -2.13 -5.75 -15.97
C GLU A 121 -2.93 -6.19 -17.20
N VAL A 122 -2.36 -7.05 -18.03
CA VAL A 122 -3.04 -7.62 -19.20
C VAL A 122 -4.25 -8.45 -18.79
N TYR A 123 -4.09 -9.32 -17.81
CA TYR A 123 -5.19 -10.15 -17.29
C TYR A 123 -6.33 -9.30 -16.72
N LYS A 124 -6.02 -8.28 -15.90
CA LYS A 124 -7.03 -7.36 -15.35
C LYS A 124 -7.74 -6.56 -16.44
N TYR A 125 -6.99 -6.06 -17.42
CA TYR A 125 -7.57 -5.36 -18.56
C TYR A 125 -8.56 -6.24 -19.34
N SER A 126 -8.23 -7.51 -19.61
CA SER A 126 -9.16 -8.41 -20.30
C SER A 126 -10.41 -8.70 -19.48
N ILE A 127 -10.29 -8.93 -18.17
CA ILE A 127 -11.46 -9.19 -17.31
C ILE A 127 -12.34 -7.96 -17.15
N SER A 128 -11.76 -6.77 -16.93
CA SER A 128 -12.55 -5.53 -16.83
C SER A 128 -13.39 -5.26 -18.07
N LYS A 129 -12.95 -5.73 -19.24
CA LYS A 129 -13.69 -5.65 -20.50
C LYS A 129 -14.68 -6.80 -20.73
N ASN A 130 -14.81 -7.73 -19.79
CA ASN A 130 -15.51 -9.01 -19.99
C ASN A 130 -15.08 -9.73 -21.28
N SER A 131 -13.81 -9.57 -21.66
CA SER A 131 -13.23 -10.20 -22.84
C SER A 131 -12.55 -11.49 -22.43
N ASN A 132 -12.96 -12.60 -23.06
CA ASN A 132 -12.27 -13.88 -22.93
C ASN A 132 -10.99 -13.96 -23.78
N LEU A 133 -10.61 -12.85 -24.44
CA LEU A 133 -9.46 -12.78 -25.33
C LEU A 133 -8.45 -11.73 -24.86
N ILE A 134 -7.17 -12.03 -25.07
CA ILE A 134 -6.07 -11.10 -24.82
C ILE A 134 -5.89 -10.16 -26.01
N ASP A 135 -5.99 -8.85 -25.76
CA ASP A 135 -5.75 -7.81 -26.74
C ASP A 135 -4.24 -7.64 -26.97
N ARG A 136 -3.75 -8.16 -28.11
CA ARG A 136 -2.33 -8.11 -28.47
C ARG A 136 -1.82 -6.68 -28.72
N ASP A 137 -2.67 -5.77 -29.19
CA ASP A 137 -2.26 -4.40 -29.45
C ASP A 137 -2.12 -3.62 -28.14
N PHE A 138 -3.01 -3.87 -27.18
CA PHE A 138 -2.83 -3.42 -25.80
C PHE A 138 -1.52 -3.94 -25.20
N CYS A 139 -1.20 -5.24 -25.36
CA CYS A 139 0.05 -5.81 -24.83
C CYS A 139 1.29 -5.11 -25.40
N LYS A 140 1.33 -4.85 -26.71
CA LYS A 140 2.44 -4.13 -27.36
C LYS A 140 2.55 -2.69 -26.85
N TRP A 141 1.43 -1.98 -26.76
CA TRP A 141 1.39 -0.62 -26.20
C TRP A 141 1.90 -0.60 -24.75
N LEU A 142 1.46 -1.56 -23.93
CA LEU A 142 1.83 -1.66 -22.53
C LEU A 142 3.33 -1.90 -22.34
N ILE A 143 3.91 -2.79 -23.15
CA ILE A 143 5.34 -3.07 -23.13
C ILE A 143 6.12 -1.81 -23.53
N ASN A 144 5.75 -1.15 -24.63
CA ASN A 144 6.45 0.06 -25.12
C ASN A 144 6.33 1.26 -24.16
N LYS A 145 5.22 1.36 -23.43
CA LYS A 145 5.01 2.42 -22.44
C LYS A 145 5.94 2.25 -21.23
N ASN A 146 6.26 1.02 -20.86
CA ASN A 146 7.04 0.70 -19.66
C ASN A 146 8.52 0.40 -19.96
N PHE A 147 8.89 0.01 -21.19
CA PHE A 147 10.22 -0.43 -21.61
C PHE A 147 10.54 -0.11 -23.08
#